data_AF-A0A922VGS7-F1
#
_entry.id   AF-A0A922VGS7-F1
#
_cell.length_a   1.000
_cell.length_b   1.000
_cell.length_c   1.000
_cell.angle_alpha   90.00
_cell.angle_beta   90.00
_cell.angle_gamma   90.00
#
_symmetry.space_group_name_H-M   'P 1'
#
loop_
_entity.id
_entity.type
_entity.pdbx_description
1 polymer ?
#
loop_
_entity_poly.entity_id
_entity_poly.type
_entity_poly.pdbx_seq_one_letter_code
_entity_poly.pdbx_strand_id
1 'polypeptide(L)' 'MPTQIITDDSLLKRLTAAASRGATPDELRQQRLSFVYGNLPRNSSMTRHQVEAVLEHIDKADGRR' A
#
# COMPACT_ATOMS: atom_id res chain seq x y z
N MET A 1 15.17 -2.01 -36.71
CA MET A 1 14.51 -3.29 -36.38
C MET A 1 13.51 -3.01 -35.27
N PRO A 2 12.20 -3.22 -35.46
CA PRO A 2 11.22 -2.99 -34.40
C PRO A 2 11.35 -4.09 -33.33
N THR A 3 11.49 -3.68 -32.07
CA THR A 3 11.57 -4.60 -30.93
C THR A 3 10.21 -5.22 -30.67
N GLN A 4 10.09 -6.52 -30.88
CA GLN A 4 8.87 -7.27 -30.59
C GLN A 4 8.84 -7.59 -29.10
N ILE A 5 8.12 -6.79 -28.31
CA ILE A 5 7.95 -7.01 -26.87
C ILE A 5 6.83 -8.04 -26.69
N ILE A 6 7.20 -9.28 -26.43
CA ILE A 6 6.26 -10.34 -26.06
C ILE A 6 6.05 -10.25 -24.56
N THR A 7 4.86 -9.83 -24.13
CA THR A 7 4.48 -9.77 -22.71
C THR A 7 3.58 -10.96 -22.39
N ASP A 8 3.73 -11.54 -21.20
CA ASP A 8 2.87 -12.63 -20.73
C ASP A 8 1.41 -12.15 -20.60
N ASP A 9 0.55 -12.62 -21.52
CA ASP A 9 -0.89 -12.30 -21.54
C ASP A 9 -1.60 -12.67 -20.25
N SER A 10 -1.17 -13.74 -19.57
CA SER A 10 -1.75 -14.16 -18.30
C SER A 10 -1.43 -13.17 -17.18
N LEU A 11 -0.23 -12.59 -17.21
CA LEU A 11 0.18 -11.54 -16.30
C LEU A 11 -0.61 -10.25 -16.58
N LEU A 12 -0.73 -9.85 -17.85
CA LEU A 12 -1.50 -8.65 -18.24
C LEU A 12 -2.96 -8.73 -17.79
N LYS A 13 -3.60 -9.89 -17.97
CA LYS A 13 -4.99 -10.11 -17.50
C LYS A 13 -5.11 -9.98 -15.99
N ARG A 14 -4.17 -10.56 -15.22
CA ARG A 14 -4.14 -10.45 -13.76
C ARG A 14 -3.92 -9.01 -13.30
N LEU A 15 -2.99 -8.28 -13.92
CA LEU A 15 -2.73 -6.88 -13.60
C LEU A 15 -3.94 -6.01 -13.90
N THR A 16 -4.61 -6.23 -15.04
CA THR A 16 -5.82 -5.50 -15.41
C THR A 16 -6.96 -5.74 -14.42
N ALA A 17 -7.17 -7.00 -14.03
CA ALA A 17 -8.17 -7.37 -13.03
C ALA A 17 -7.86 -6.75 -11.66
N ALA A 18 -6.59 -6.79 -11.24
CA ALA A 18 -6.16 -6.20 -9.98
C ALA A 18 -6.30 -4.67 -9.98
N ALA A 19 -5.98 -4.00 -11.09
CA ALA A 19 -6.15 -2.54 -11.23
C ALA A 19 -7.62 -2.13 -11.26
N SER A 20 -8.51 -3.01 -11.73
CA SER A 20 -9.95 -2.75 -11.82
C SER A 20 -10.67 -2.94 -10.48
N ARG A 21 -10.10 -3.69 -9.54
CA ARG A 21 -10.67 -3.80 -8.19
C ARG A 21 -10.19 -2.63 -7.33
N GLY A 22 -11.12 -2.01 -6.61
CA GLY A 22 -10.75 -1.06 -5.56
C GLY A 22 -10.01 -1.76 -4.42
N ALA A 23 -9.10 -1.05 -3.75
CA ALA A 23 -8.44 -1.55 -2.55
C ALA A 23 -9.45 -1.72 -1.42
N THR A 24 -9.34 -2.81 -0.67
CA THR A 24 -10.16 -3.01 0.53
C THR A 24 -9.73 -2.05 1.66
N PRO A 25 -10.58 -1.79 2.66
CA PRO A 25 -10.20 -0.97 3.82
C PRO A 25 -8.91 -1.46 4.51
N ASP A 26 -8.74 -2.78 4.63
CA ASP A 26 -7.52 -3.37 5.22
C ASP A 26 -6.29 -3.15 4.34
N GLU A 27 -6.44 -3.26 3.02
CA GLU A 27 -5.36 -2.99 2.07
C GLU A 27 -4.92 -1.53 2.12
N LEU A 28 -5.89 -0.60 2.18
CA LEU A 28 -5.62 0.83 2.36
C LEU A 28 -4.90 1.11 3.69
N ARG A 29 -5.32 0.43 4.77
CA ARG A 29 -4.65 0.53 6.08
C ARG A 29 -3.20 0.07 6.01
N GLN A 30 -2.94 -1.08 5.38
CA GLN A 30 -1.58 -1.61 5.20
C GLN A 30 -0.72 -0.75 4.27
N GLN A 31 -1.31 -0.17 3.22
CA GLN A 31 -0.64 0.78 2.34
C GLN A 31 -0.22 2.05 3.11
N ARG A 32 -1.13 2.63 3.90
CA ARG A 32 -0.83 3.79 4.77
C ARG A 32 0.30 3.48 5.75
N LEU A 33 0.23 2.35 6.44
CA LEU A 33 1.29 1.90 7.36
C LEU A 33 2.64 1.77 6.65
N SER A 34 2.66 1.11 5.49
CA SER A 34 3.88 0.89 4.72
C SER A 34 4.46 2.21 4.18
N PHE A 35 3.60 3.13 3.75
CA PHE A 35 4.01 4.45 3.28
C PHE A 35 4.65 5.27 4.40
N VAL A 36 4.00 5.37 5.56
CA VAL A 36 4.53 6.14 6.70
C VAL A 36 5.83 5.54 7.19
N TYR A 37 5.84 4.23 7.45
CA TYR A 37 7.03 3.54 7.96
C TYR A 37 8.21 3.59 6.97
N GLY A 38 7.94 3.42 5.67
CA GLY A 38 8.96 3.45 4.62
C GLY A 38 9.58 4.83 4.38
N ASN A 39 8.87 5.91 4.72
CA ASN A 39 9.35 7.29 4.61
C ASN A 39 9.95 7.83 5.92
N LEU A 40 10.05 7.01 6.98
CA LEU A 40 10.70 7.45 8.21
C LEU A 40 12.18 7.78 7.95
N PRO A 41 12.72 8.84 8.58
CA PRO A 41 14.15 9.12 8.57
C PRO A 41 14.95 7.91 9.03
N ARG A 42 16.13 7.68 8.44
CA ARG A 42 16.98 6.52 8.79
C ARG A 42 17.42 6.48 10.25
N ASN A 43 17.42 7.63 10.93
CA ASN A 43 17.72 7.78 12.34
C ASN A 43 16.48 7.64 13.24
N SER A 44 15.30 7.35 12.67
CA SER A 44 14.09 7.09 13.43
C SER A 44 14.22 5.77 14.19
N SER A 45 13.91 5.80 15.49
CA SER A 45 13.77 4.61 16.33
C SER A 45 12.35 4.05 16.33
N MET A 46 11.43 4.65 15.58
CA MET A 46 10.05 4.17 15.52
C MET A 46 9.97 2.82 14.82
N THR A 47 9.29 1.90 15.49
CA THR A 47 8.96 0.58 14.96
C THR A 47 7.67 0.62 14.15
N ARG A 48 7.46 -0.40 13.30
CA ARG A 48 6.22 -0.56 12.53
C ARG A 48 4.98 -0.61 13.44
N HIS A 49 5.07 -1.31 14.58
CA HIS A 49 3.95 -1.39 15.53
C HIS A 49 3.59 -0.04 16.16
N GLN A 50 4.59 0.81 16.43
CA GLN A 50 4.32 2.16 16.93
C GLN A 50 3.64 3.04 15.87
N VAL A 51 4.04 2.92 14.60
CA VAL A 51 3.34 3.60 13.49
C VAL A 51 1.89 3.13 13.40
N GLU A 52 1.66 1.82 13.47
CA GLU A 52 0.31 1.25 13.40
C GLU A 52 -0.58 1.78 14.54
N ALA A 53 -0.08 1.79 15.78
CA ALA A 53 -0.82 2.31 16.93
C ALA A 53 -1.18 3.80 16.78
N VAL A 54 -0.27 4.62 16.22
CA VAL A 54 -0.54 6.03 15.96
C VAL A 54 -1.59 6.21 14.87
N LEU A 55 -1.53 5.43 13.79
CA LEU A 55 -2.52 5.48 12.72
C LEU A 55 -3.92 5.09 13.24
N GLU A 56 -4.01 4.06 14.08
CA GLU A 56 -5.29 3.69 14.72
C GLU A 56 -5.84 4.79 15.62
N HIS A 57 -4.97 5.50 16.35
CA HIS A 57 -5.39 6.63 17.17
C HIS A 57 -5.96 7.78 16.32
N ILE A 58 -5.30 8.10 15.20
CA ILE A 58 -5.75 9.13 14.26
C ILE A 58 -7.11 8.75 13.63
N ASP A 59 -7.26 7.51 13.15
CA ASP A 59 -8.51 7.10 12.51
C ASP A 59 -9.70 7.08 13.50
N LYS A 60 -9.44 6.75 14.78
CA LYS A 60 -10.45 6.88 15.86
C LYS A 60 -10.82 8.35 16.13
N ALA A 61 -9.85 9.26 16.13
CA ALA A 61 -10.08 10.69 16.35
C ALA A 61 -10.85 11.33 15.18
N ASP A 62 -10.57 10.89 13.95
CA ASP A 62 -11.20 11.38 12.72
C ASP A 62 -12.58 10.74 12.44
N GLY A 63 -13.04 9.81 13.28
CA GLY A 63 -14.33 9.12 13.11
C GLY A 63 -14.39 8.18 11.90
N ARG A 64 -13.23 7.74 11.36
CA ARG A 64 -13.16 6.77 10.26
C ARG A 64 -13.28 5.36 10.84
N ARG A 65 -14.51 4.88 11.03
CA ARG A 65 -14.80 3.48 11.39
C ARG A 65 -15.87 2.91 10.47
#